data_AF-Q971K0-F1
#
_entry.id   AF-Q971K0-F1
#
_cell.length_a   1.000
_cell.length_b   1.000
_cell.length_c   1.000
_cell.angle_alpha   90.00
_cell.angle_beta   90.00
_cell.angle_gamma   90.00
#
_symmetry.space_group_name_H-M   'P 1'
#
loop_
_entity.id
_entity.type
_entity.pdbx_description
1 polymer ?
#
loop_
_entity_poly.entity_id
_entity_poly.type
_entity_poly.pdbx_seq_one_letter_code
_entity_poly.pdbx_strand_id
1 'polypeptide(L)'
;MKFFKRKDDDNSITVTDDFGEWLIIRKNSNASLIKSIIEKTMKKLKVKDWNLSLLYYVEDEKIKGLFSVKGMLTFSEHIRELDFYNALKNVTSDYLTLGEVRLSRLRACNTTFLFFSTDMLIKKQSKIDEDYIKMLLPPRGAYGYEIPYAMKDLFIKITERTLETSCHSVSLTLNNGSFESIYQCRAFREIDTEILKDTFSYFSVEQPNVTLRTTSPRNVEIQVNIPKFKTKYLIPLLWGNILASNIVC
;
A
#
# COMPACT_ATOMS: atom_id res chain seq x y z
N MET A 1 28.41 -7.55 -6.99
CA MET A 1 27.58 -7.35 -5.79
C MET A 1 26.46 -8.39 -5.84
N LYS A 2 26.57 -9.46 -5.05
CA LYS A 2 25.69 -10.64 -5.08
C LYS A 2 24.51 -10.41 -4.12
N PHE A 3 23.29 -10.33 -4.64
CA PHE A 3 22.07 -10.44 -3.81
C PHE A 3 21.12 -11.49 -4.40
N PHE A 4 21.58 -12.73 -4.46
CA PHE A 4 20.72 -13.90 -4.52
C PHE A 4 21.30 -14.98 -3.61
N LYS A 5 20.85 -14.98 -2.36
CA LYS A 5 20.55 -16.13 -1.49
C LYS A 5 20.51 -15.68 -0.04
N ARG A 6 19.34 -15.82 0.57
CA ARG A 6 19.16 -16.63 1.78
C ARG A 6 17.75 -17.23 1.75
N LYS A 7 17.69 -18.53 1.49
CA LYS A 7 16.69 -19.41 2.12
C LYS A 7 17.12 -19.50 3.58
N ASP A 8 16.87 -18.44 4.33
CA ASP A 8 16.75 -18.54 5.78
C ASP A 8 15.24 -18.42 6.00
N ASP A 9 14.59 -19.56 6.19
CA ASP A 9 13.20 -19.64 6.67
C ASP A 9 13.17 -19.08 8.10
N ASP A 10 13.24 -17.76 8.22
CA ASP A 10 12.57 -17.14 9.35
C ASP A 10 11.08 -17.37 9.07
N ASN A 11 10.40 -18.13 9.93
CA ASN A 11 8.96 -18.35 9.86
C ASN A 11 8.15 -17.08 10.16
N SER A 12 8.76 -15.90 10.00
CA SER A 12 8.10 -14.62 10.14
C SER A 12 7.01 -14.47 9.08
N ILE A 13 5.80 -14.19 9.56
CA ILE A 13 4.61 -13.96 8.74
C ILE A 13 4.62 -12.52 8.22
N THR A 14 5.37 -11.64 8.88
CA THR A 14 5.47 -10.21 8.57
C THR A 14 6.91 -9.76 8.37
N VAL A 15 7.12 -8.81 7.48
CA VAL A 15 8.40 -8.12 7.26
C VAL A 15 8.15 -6.62 7.10
N THR A 16 9.06 -5.81 7.63
CA THR A 16 9.02 -4.35 7.50
C THR A 16 10.17 -3.90 6.60
N ASP A 17 9.89 -2.98 5.67
CA ASP A 17 10.92 -2.32 4.87
C ASP A 17 10.67 -0.81 4.76
N ASP A 18 11.37 -0.13 3.86
CA ASP A 18 11.30 1.32 3.65
C ASP A 18 9.90 1.81 3.22
N PHE A 19 9.05 0.92 2.72
CA PHE A 19 7.76 1.30 2.13
C PHE A 19 6.57 0.86 2.98
N GLY A 20 6.77 0.08 4.03
CA GLY A 20 5.69 -0.31 4.93
C GLY A 20 5.93 -1.64 5.63
N GLU A 21 4.84 -2.17 6.16
CA GLU A 21 4.76 -3.51 6.73
C GLU A 21 4.07 -4.44 5.74
N TRP A 22 4.56 -5.68 5.66
CA TRP A 22 4.17 -6.64 4.65
C TRP A 22 3.91 -8.00 5.26
N LEU A 23 2.79 -8.62 4.89
CA LEU A 23 2.53 -10.03 5.09
C LEU A 23 3.24 -10.85 4.02
N ILE A 24 3.88 -11.95 4.41
CA ILE A 24 4.50 -12.91 3.50
C ILE A 24 3.48 -13.99 3.16
N ILE A 25 2.91 -13.93 1.95
CA ILE A 25 2.02 -14.97 1.45
C ILE A 25 2.87 -16.07 0.82
N ARG A 26 2.80 -17.29 1.37
CA ARG A 26 3.46 -18.49 0.88
C ARG A 26 2.42 -19.46 0.30
N LYS A 27 2.81 -20.24 -0.70
CA LYS A 27 2.00 -21.36 -1.27
C LYS A 27 0.61 -20.95 -1.79
N ASN A 28 0.41 -19.68 -2.16
CA ASN A 28 -0.81 -19.24 -2.83
C ASN A 28 -0.60 -19.29 -4.35
N SER A 29 -1.16 -20.31 -5.00
CA SER A 29 -0.94 -20.57 -6.44
C SER A 29 -1.35 -19.41 -7.35
N ASN A 30 -2.41 -18.70 -7.00
CA ASN A 30 -2.93 -17.57 -7.78
C ASN A 30 -2.03 -16.33 -7.62
N ALA A 31 -1.56 -16.06 -6.40
CA ALA A 31 -0.61 -14.98 -6.15
C ALA A 31 0.75 -15.28 -6.81
N SER A 32 1.20 -16.53 -6.80
CA SER A 32 2.37 -16.98 -7.55
C SER A 32 2.19 -16.83 -9.06
N LEU A 33 0.97 -17.04 -9.59
CA LEU A 33 0.68 -16.83 -11.02
C LEU A 33 0.84 -15.36 -11.40
N ILE A 34 0.33 -14.46 -10.57
CA ILE A 34 0.50 -13.01 -10.76
C ILE A 34 1.99 -12.68 -10.79
N LYS A 35 2.77 -13.17 -9.83
CA LYS A 35 4.23 -12.96 -9.80
C LYS A 35 4.91 -13.45 -11.08
N SER A 36 4.56 -14.65 -11.56
CA SER A 36 5.13 -15.23 -12.79
C SER A 36 4.78 -14.41 -14.04
N ILE A 37 3.54 -13.92 -14.14
CA ILE A 37 3.09 -13.05 -15.23
C ILE A 37 3.86 -11.73 -15.22
N ILE A 38 4.01 -11.13 -14.05
CA ILE A 38 4.80 -9.91 -13.88
C ILE A 38 6.26 -10.17 -14.24
N GLU A 39 6.86 -11.26 -13.78
CA GLU A 39 8.24 -11.60 -14.12
C GLU A 39 8.46 -11.73 -15.63
N LYS A 40 7.55 -12.41 -16.34
CA LYS A 40 7.58 -12.50 -17.82
C LYS A 40 7.41 -11.13 -18.47
N THR A 41 6.55 -10.28 -17.90
CA THR A 41 6.33 -8.91 -18.37
C THR A 41 7.59 -8.07 -18.23
N MET A 42 8.23 -8.09 -17.06
CA MET A 42 9.47 -7.36 -16.79
C MET A 42 10.63 -7.87 -17.67
N LYS A 43 10.72 -9.19 -17.89
CA LYS A 43 11.69 -9.79 -18.83
C LYS A 43 11.49 -9.29 -20.27
N LYS A 44 10.24 -9.21 -20.76
CA LYS A 44 9.95 -8.64 -22.10
C LYS A 44 10.36 -7.17 -22.21
N LEU A 45 10.26 -6.42 -21.10
CA LEU A 45 10.67 -5.02 -21.01
C LEU A 45 12.17 -4.84 -20.74
N LYS A 46 12.94 -5.94 -20.64
CA LYS A 46 14.39 -5.97 -20.37
C LYS A 46 14.79 -5.33 -19.03
N VAL A 47 13.88 -5.35 -18.06
CA VAL A 47 14.13 -4.87 -16.69
C VAL A 47 14.69 -6.02 -15.87
N LYS A 48 15.86 -5.82 -15.26
CA LYS A 48 16.55 -6.90 -14.55
C LYS A 48 16.27 -6.87 -13.06
N ASP A 49 16.36 -5.70 -12.46
CA ASP A 49 16.24 -5.52 -11.02
C ASP A 49 14.89 -4.88 -10.69
N TRP A 50 13.95 -5.72 -10.29
CA TRP A 50 12.60 -5.29 -9.92
C TRP A 50 12.09 -6.06 -8.71
N ASN A 51 11.17 -5.44 -7.96
CA ASN A 51 10.40 -6.11 -6.92
C ASN A 51 8.90 -5.89 -7.16
N LEU A 52 8.10 -6.88 -6.78
CA LEU A 52 6.63 -6.80 -6.74
C LEU A 52 6.16 -6.94 -5.30
N SER A 53 5.31 -6.02 -4.89
CA SER A 53 4.46 -6.15 -3.71
C SER A 53 3.00 -6.02 -4.11
N LEU A 54 2.15 -6.91 -3.62
CA LEU A 54 0.71 -6.76 -3.72
C LEU A 54 0.23 -5.79 -2.64
N LEU A 55 -0.65 -4.89 -3.03
CA LEU A 55 -1.22 -3.89 -2.13
C LEU A 55 -2.66 -4.25 -1.73
N TYR A 56 -3.31 -5.02 -2.59
CA TYR A 56 -4.60 -5.64 -2.35
C TYR A 56 -4.75 -6.84 -3.29
N TYR A 57 -5.29 -7.92 -2.76
CA TYR A 57 -5.51 -9.16 -3.49
C TYR A 57 -6.66 -9.90 -2.84
N VAL A 58 -7.75 -10.09 -3.58
CA VAL A 58 -8.92 -10.84 -3.11
C VAL A 58 -9.55 -11.62 -4.27
N GLU A 59 -10.14 -12.76 -3.97
CA GLU A 59 -11.06 -13.46 -4.88
C GLU A 59 -12.47 -12.88 -4.73
N ASP A 60 -13.19 -12.73 -5.83
CA ASP A 60 -14.61 -12.37 -5.80
C ASP A 60 -15.42 -13.49 -5.14
N GLU A 61 -16.33 -13.13 -4.24
CA GLU A 61 -17.13 -14.10 -3.48
C GLU A 61 -18.15 -14.86 -4.35
N LYS A 62 -18.54 -14.29 -5.50
CA LYS A 62 -19.60 -14.82 -6.38
C LYS A 62 -19.04 -15.46 -7.64
N ILE A 63 -17.91 -14.97 -8.16
CA ILE A 63 -17.32 -15.43 -9.40
C ILE A 63 -15.97 -16.11 -9.10
N LYS A 64 -16.02 -17.43 -8.99
CA LYS A 64 -14.81 -18.25 -8.77
C LYS A 64 -13.75 -17.96 -9.83
N GLY A 65 -12.52 -17.71 -9.37
CA GLY A 65 -11.38 -17.43 -10.24
C GLY A 65 -11.27 -15.97 -10.71
N LEU A 66 -12.23 -15.09 -10.36
CA LEU A 66 -12.11 -13.66 -10.55
C LEU A 66 -11.38 -13.04 -9.36
N PHE A 67 -10.31 -12.30 -9.61
CA PHE A 67 -9.51 -11.65 -8.58
C PHE A 67 -9.36 -10.17 -8.84
N SER A 68 -9.55 -9.35 -7.81
CA SER A 68 -9.18 -7.95 -7.84
C SER A 68 -7.77 -7.79 -7.29
N VAL A 69 -6.90 -7.19 -8.09
CA VAL A 69 -5.47 -7.11 -7.77
C VAL A 69 -4.96 -5.69 -7.89
N LYS A 70 -4.19 -5.30 -6.90
CA LYS A 70 -3.46 -4.04 -6.82
C LYS A 70 -2.01 -4.36 -6.53
N GLY A 71 -1.10 -3.83 -7.34
CA GLY A 71 0.33 -4.12 -7.18
C GLY A 71 1.20 -2.89 -7.33
N MET A 72 2.35 -2.93 -6.67
CA MET A 72 3.43 -1.97 -6.78
C MET A 72 4.67 -2.67 -7.29
N LEU A 73 5.22 -2.14 -8.38
CA LEU A 73 6.51 -2.54 -8.93
C LEU A 73 7.54 -1.45 -8.62
N THR A 74 8.70 -1.86 -8.14
CA THR A 74 9.85 -0.98 -7.92
C THR A 74 11.00 -1.39 -8.82
N PHE A 75 11.56 -0.48 -9.58
CA PHE A 75 12.71 -0.71 -10.47
C PHE A 75 13.45 0.61 -10.76
N SER A 76 14.65 0.53 -11.35
CA SER A 76 15.49 1.72 -11.60
C SER A 76 15.23 2.36 -12.98
N GLU A 77 14.84 1.52 -13.93
CA GLU A 77 14.71 1.84 -15.34
C GLU A 77 13.51 2.76 -15.60
N HIS A 78 13.50 3.41 -16.76
CA HIS A 78 12.37 4.21 -17.22
C HIS A 78 11.51 3.38 -18.19
N ILE A 79 10.28 3.08 -17.76
CA ILE A 79 9.30 2.35 -18.57
C ILE A 79 8.06 3.24 -18.71
N ARG A 80 7.54 3.37 -19.93
CA ARG A 80 6.26 4.04 -20.16
C ARG A 80 5.12 3.10 -19.79
N GLU A 81 4.07 3.64 -19.19
CA GLU A 81 2.89 2.87 -18.77
C GLU A 81 2.29 2.05 -19.94
N LEU A 82 2.24 2.64 -21.14
CA LEU A 82 1.76 1.97 -22.35
C LEU A 82 2.60 0.74 -22.73
N ASP A 83 3.94 0.82 -22.60
CA ASP A 83 4.82 -0.31 -22.91
C ASP A 83 4.59 -1.45 -21.91
N PHE A 84 4.42 -1.11 -20.62
CA PHE A 84 4.07 -2.08 -19.59
C PHE A 84 2.72 -2.75 -19.85
N TYR A 85 1.67 -1.96 -20.12
CA TYR A 85 0.34 -2.47 -20.44
C TYR A 85 0.36 -3.44 -21.62
N ASN A 86 1.02 -3.07 -22.72
CA ASN A 86 1.11 -3.92 -23.91
C ASN A 86 1.87 -5.22 -23.62
N ALA A 87 2.98 -5.16 -22.88
CA ALA A 87 3.72 -6.34 -22.47
C ALA A 87 2.89 -7.25 -21.57
N LEU A 88 2.19 -6.69 -20.57
CA LEU A 88 1.33 -7.40 -19.65
C LEU A 88 0.17 -8.09 -20.37
N LYS A 89 -0.54 -7.36 -21.25
CA LYS A 89 -1.63 -7.91 -22.07
C LYS A 89 -1.17 -9.07 -22.94
N ASN A 90 0.01 -8.95 -23.55
CA ASN A 90 0.57 -10.01 -24.37
C ASN A 90 0.96 -11.25 -23.56
N VAL A 91 1.45 -11.09 -22.33
CA VAL A 91 1.81 -12.24 -21.45
C VAL A 91 0.56 -12.91 -20.88
N THR A 92 -0.46 -12.14 -20.53
CA THR A 92 -1.65 -12.64 -19.82
C THR A 92 -2.60 -13.42 -20.69
N SER A 93 -2.61 -13.16 -22.00
CA SER A 93 -3.55 -13.77 -22.97
C SER A 93 -3.62 -15.30 -22.92
N ASP A 94 -2.53 -15.98 -22.52
CA ASP A 94 -2.45 -17.44 -22.43
C ASP A 94 -2.99 -18.03 -21.10
N TYR A 95 -3.13 -17.21 -20.04
CA TYR A 95 -3.37 -17.67 -18.67
C TYR A 95 -4.68 -17.15 -18.07
N LEU A 96 -5.04 -15.91 -18.41
CA LEU A 96 -6.15 -15.20 -17.79
C LEU A 96 -6.75 -14.15 -18.73
N THR A 97 -7.93 -13.67 -18.38
CA THR A 97 -8.51 -12.48 -19.00
C THR A 97 -8.31 -11.30 -18.06
N LEU A 98 -7.68 -10.24 -18.56
CA LEU A 98 -7.57 -8.95 -17.87
C LEU A 98 -8.84 -8.13 -18.11
N GLY A 99 -9.35 -7.52 -17.05
CA GLY A 99 -10.30 -6.41 -17.12
C GLY A 99 -9.58 -5.11 -17.48
N GLU A 100 -10.19 -3.98 -17.11
CA GLU A 100 -9.53 -2.68 -17.20
C GLU A 100 -8.24 -2.69 -16.36
N VAL A 101 -7.15 -2.18 -16.93
CA VAL A 101 -5.87 -2.03 -16.23
C VAL A 101 -5.63 -0.54 -16.00
N ARG A 102 -5.67 -0.13 -14.74
CA ARG A 102 -5.29 1.23 -14.33
C ARG A 102 -3.82 1.24 -13.96
N LEU A 103 -3.07 2.19 -14.51
CA LEU A 103 -1.66 2.37 -14.23
C LEU A 103 -1.42 3.76 -13.65
N SER A 104 -0.44 3.85 -12.75
CA SER A 104 0.03 5.12 -12.21
C SER A 104 1.53 5.02 -11.93
N ARG A 105 2.28 6.05 -12.26
CA ARG A 105 3.74 6.06 -12.09
C ARG A 105 4.18 7.20 -11.19
N LEU A 106 5.05 6.87 -10.24
CA LEU A 106 5.74 7.83 -9.37
C LEU A 106 7.25 7.60 -9.50
N ARG A 107 8.03 8.69 -9.55
CA ARG A 107 9.49 8.62 -9.48
C ARG A 107 9.95 9.41 -8.26
N ALA A 108 10.61 8.75 -7.33
CA ALA A 108 11.15 9.34 -6.12
C ALA A 108 12.39 8.56 -5.66
N CYS A 109 13.36 9.22 -5.02
CA CYS A 109 14.55 8.58 -4.44
C CYS A 109 15.29 7.64 -5.42
N ASN A 110 15.49 8.07 -6.67
CA ASN A 110 16.10 7.28 -7.75
C ASN A 110 15.40 5.93 -8.05
N THR A 111 14.17 5.75 -7.58
CA THR A 111 13.35 4.56 -7.81
C THR A 111 12.12 4.94 -8.62
N THR A 112 11.79 4.11 -9.61
CA THR A 112 10.52 4.16 -10.32
C THR A 112 9.54 3.22 -9.62
N PHE A 113 8.40 3.76 -9.23
CA PHE A 113 7.25 3.03 -8.72
C PHE A 113 6.19 2.98 -9.81
N LEU A 114 5.82 1.78 -10.25
CA LEU A 114 4.69 1.58 -11.15
C LEU A 114 3.59 0.83 -10.39
N PHE A 115 2.46 1.50 -10.23
CA PHE A 115 1.26 0.93 -9.64
C PHE A 115 0.36 0.40 -10.74
N PHE A 116 -0.28 -0.74 -10.47
CA PHE A 116 -1.32 -1.28 -11.33
C PHE A 116 -2.52 -1.74 -10.51
N SER A 117 -3.72 -1.56 -11.05
CA SER A 117 -4.96 -2.15 -10.54
C SER A 117 -5.74 -2.77 -11.67
N THR A 118 -6.19 -4.00 -11.48
CA THR A 118 -7.00 -4.71 -12.47
C THR A 118 -7.77 -5.86 -11.85
N ASP A 119 -8.91 -6.18 -12.43
CA ASP A 119 -9.60 -7.44 -12.19
C ASP A 119 -9.10 -8.48 -13.19
N MET A 120 -8.88 -9.72 -12.75
CA MET A 120 -8.39 -10.80 -13.59
C MET A 120 -9.19 -12.08 -13.38
N LEU A 121 -9.62 -12.70 -14.49
CA LEU A 121 -10.28 -14.00 -14.48
C LEU A 121 -9.26 -15.08 -14.86
N ILE A 122 -8.85 -15.88 -13.88
CA ILE A 122 -7.88 -16.97 -14.08
C ILE A 122 -8.58 -18.13 -14.79
N LYS A 123 -8.12 -18.46 -16.00
CA LYS A 123 -8.69 -19.55 -16.82
C LYS A 123 -7.94 -20.87 -16.64
N LYS A 124 -6.62 -20.80 -16.40
CA LYS A 124 -5.75 -21.97 -16.29
C LYS A 124 -4.67 -21.72 -15.24
N GLN A 125 -4.59 -22.60 -14.25
CA GLN A 125 -3.45 -22.62 -13.34
C GLN A 125 -2.27 -23.33 -14.02
N SER A 126 -1.12 -22.68 -14.02
CA SER A 126 0.16 -23.32 -14.35
C SER A 126 0.80 -23.86 -13.08
N LYS A 127 1.57 -24.96 -13.17
CA LYS A 127 2.54 -25.30 -12.12
C LYS A 127 3.53 -24.14 -12.02
N ILE A 128 3.50 -23.44 -10.90
CA ILE A 128 4.39 -22.32 -10.61
C ILE A 128 5.22 -22.74 -9.41
N ASP A 129 6.51 -22.44 -9.46
CA ASP A 129 7.43 -22.72 -8.36
C ASP A 129 6.93 -22.04 -7.08
N GLU A 130 7.09 -22.74 -5.96
CA GLU A 130 6.77 -22.20 -4.65
C GLU A 130 7.66 -20.99 -4.38
N ASP A 131 7.06 -19.81 -4.44
CA ASP A 131 7.68 -18.55 -4.09
C ASP A 131 6.73 -17.76 -3.20
N TYR A 132 7.31 -16.82 -2.45
CA TYR A 132 6.55 -15.92 -1.62
C TYR A 132 6.27 -14.60 -2.34
N ILE A 133 5.21 -13.94 -1.91
CA ILE A 133 4.89 -12.59 -2.32
C ILE A 133 4.57 -11.74 -1.11
N LYS A 134 5.05 -10.50 -1.12
CA LYS A 134 4.71 -9.50 -0.10
C LYS A 134 3.32 -8.97 -0.40
N MET A 135 2.45 -8.97 0.60
CA MET A 135 1.16 -8.27 0.57
C MET A 135 1.18 -7.16 1.62
N LEU A 136 0.74 -5.96 1.28
CA LEU A 136 0.72 -4.84 2.21
C LEU A 136 -0.13 -5.20 3.43
N LEU A 137 0.44 -4.96 4.62
CA LEU A 137 -0.30 -4.87 5.87
C LEU A 137 -0.61 -3.38 6.10
N PRO A 138 -1.83 -2.91 5.76
CA PRO A 138 -2.17 -1.51 5.94
C PRO A 138 -2.30 -1.16 7.44
N PRO A 139 -2.10 0.12 7.81
CA PRO A 139 -2.35 0.56 9.19
C PRO A 139 -3.81 0.34 9.57
N ARG A 140 -4.08 0.23 10.87
CA ARG A 140 -5.44 0.11 11.39
C ARG A 140 -6.31 1.26 10.86
N GLY A 141 -7.52 0.93 10.43
CA GLY A 141 -8.47 1.87 9.83
C GLY A 141 -8.25 2.13 8.33
N ALA A 142 -7.16 1.67 7.73
CA ALA A 142 -6.99 1.66 6.27
C ALA A 142 -7.26 0.26 5.70
N TYR A 143 -8.10 0.19 4.68
CA TYR A 143 -8.39 -1.03 3.93
C TYR A 143 -7.74 -1.05 2.55
N GLY A 144 -7.23 -2.20 2.13
CA GLY A 144 -6.54 -2.35 0.84
C GLY A 144 -7.44 -2.11 -0.38
N TYR A 145 -8.74 -2.42 -0.27
CA TYR A 145 -9.69 -2.24 -1.38
C TYR A 145 -9.96 -0.76 -1.70
N GLU A 146 -9.64 0.17 -0.80
CA GLU A 146 -9.81 1.62 -1.05
C GLU A 146 -8.51 2.30 -1.51
N ILE A 147 -7.38 1.59 -1.52
CA ILE A 147 -6.13 2.11 -2.08
C ILE A 147 -6.33 2.33 -3.60
N PRO A 148 -5.91 3.47 -4.19
CA PRO A 148 -5.21 4.56 -3.54
C PRO A 148 -6.13 5.55 -2.83
N TYR A 149 -5.68 6.00 -1.66
CA TYR A 149 -6.32 7.09 -0.93
C TYR A 149 -5.84 8.46 -1.44
N ALA A 150 -6.66 9.49 -1.28
CA ALA A 150 -6.16 10.84 -1.17
C ALA A 150 -5.50 11.03 0.21
N MET A 151 -4.50 11.89 0.32
CA MET A 151 -3.73 12.06 1.57
C MET A 151 -4.64 12.41 2.77
N LYS A 152 -5.54 13.39 2.63
CA LYS A 152 -6.48 13.76 3.69
C LYS A 152 -7.45 12.61 4.03
N ASP A 153 -7.95 11.92 3.01
CA ASP A 153 -8.90 10.81 3.16
C ASP A 153 -8.30 9.60 3.87
N LEU A 154 -7.00 9.34 3.70
CA LEU A 154 -6.32 8.27 4.42
C LEU A 154 -6.38 8.50 5.93
N PHE A 155 -5.90 9.66 6.38
CA PHE A 155 -5.74 9.88 7.82
C PHE A 155 -7.07 10.20 8.52
N ILE A 156 -8.02 10.85 7.86
CA ILE A 156 -9.37 11.00 8.41
C ILE A 156 -10.02 9.62 8.62
N LYS A 157 -9.95 8.71 7.64
CA LYS A 157 -10.51 7.35 7.77
C LYS A 157 -9.81 6.53 8.85
N ILE A 158 -8.49 6.65 8.97
CA ILE A 158 -7.72 6.04 10.06
C ILE A 158 -8.28 6.51 11.40
N THR A 159 -8.40 7.82 11.62
CA THR A 159 -8.94 8.38 12.86
C THR A 159 -10.40 7.95 13.10
N GLU A 160 -11.28 8.11 12.11
CA GLU A 160 -12.72 7.78 12.22
C GLU A 160 -12.95 6.31 12.57
N ARG A 161 -12.28 5.40 11.89
CA ARG A 161 -12.47 3.95 12.07
C ARG A 161 -11.77 3.43 13.31
N THR A 162 -10.68 4.05 13.72
CA THR A 162 -9.99 3.68 14.97
C THR A 162 -10.82 4.08 16.17
N LEU A 163 -11.45 5.25 16.13
CA LEU A 163 -12.30 5.77 17.20
C LEU A 163 -13.77 5.38 17.07
N GLU A 164 -14.15 4.75 15.96
CA GLU A 164 -15.53 4.44 15.55
C GLU A 164 -16.48 5.64 15.73
N THR A 165 -16.01 6.82 15.30
CA THR A 165 -16.78 8.06 15.34
C THR A 165 -16.59 8.85 14.06
N SER A 166 -17.51 9.77 13.78
CA SER A 166 -17.37 10.68 12.64
C SER A 166 -16.44 11.83 13.01
N CYS A 167 -15.52 12.11 12.10
CA CYS A 167 -14.53 13.17 12.20
C CYS A 167 -14.50 13.98 10.92
N HIS A 168 -13.92 15.18 10.99
CA HIS A 168 -13.50 15.92 9.82
C HIS A 168 -12.09 16.46 10.02
N SER A 169 -11.32 16.52 8.94
CA SER A 169 -9.98 17.10 8.96
C SER A 169 -10.09 18.61 8.93
N VAL A 170 -9.58 19.26 9.99
CA VAL A 170 -9.45 20.72 10.07
C VAL A 170 -8.18 21.15 9.35
N SER A 171 -7.06 20.48 9.64
CA SER A 171 -5.78 20.71 8.99
C SER A 171 -4.97 19.43 8.86
N LEU A 172 -4.10 19.41 7.87
CA LEU A 172 -3.11 18.36 7.67
C LEU A 172 -1.91 18.97 6.97
N THR A 173 -0.75 18.84 7.59
CA THR A 173 0.52 19.37 7.12
C THR A 173 1.56 18.27 7.17
N LEU A 174 2.32 18.15 6.08
CA LEU A 174 3.53 17.35 6.02
C LEU A 174 4.68 18.29 5.69
N ASN A 175 5.71 18.33 6.55
CA ASN A 175 6.83 19.25 6.37
C ASN A 175 8.15 18.56 6.67
N ASN A 176 8.99 18.34 5.66
CA ASN A 176 10.35 17.82 5.82
C ASN A 176 10.48 16.59 6.75
N GLY A 177 9.55 15.64 6.63
CA GLY A 177 9.56 14.43 7.46
C GLY A 177 8.89 14.58 8.82
N SER A 178 8.19 15.68 9.11
CA SER A 178 7.19 15.76 10.18
C SER A 178 5.77 15.73 9.62
N PHE A 179 4.84 15.28 10.45
CA PHE A 179 3.41 15.27 10.16
C PHE A 179 2.65 15.90 11.31
N GLU A 180 1.74 16.82 10.98
CA GLU A 180 0.82 17.43 11.92
C GLU A 180 -0.58 17.42 11.33
N SER A 181 -1.56 17.04 12.14
CA SER A 181 -2.95 17.08 11.72
C SER A 181 -3.88 17.39 12.89
N ILE A 182 -4.98 18.06 12.55
CA ILE A 182 -6.05 18.39 13.50
C ILE A 182 -7.34 17.82 12.92
N TYR A 183 -8.03 17.02 13.73
CA TYR A 183 -9.34 16.47 13.42
C TYR A 183 -10.34 16.96 14.45
N GLN A 184 -11.57 17.25 14.00
CA GLN A 184 -12.67 17.49 14.90
C GLN A 184 -13.65 16.32 14.79
N CYS A 185 -13.84 15.63 15.91
CA CYS A 185 -14.59 14.38 16.00
C CYS A 185 -15.78 14.54 16.93
N ARG A 186 -16.85 13.77 16.66
CA ARG A 186 -17.97 13.68 17.59
C ARG A 186 -17.57 12.86 18.81
N ALA A 187 -17.89 13.38 20.00
CA ALA A 187 -17.57 12.78 21.28
C ALA A 187 -18.83 12.16 21.89
N PHE A 188 -19.17 10.94 21.43
CA PHE A 188 -20.29 10.17 21.96
C PHE A 188 -19.88 9.23 23.10
N ARG A 189 -18.57 9.03 23.27
CA ARG A 189 -17.95 8.18 24.29
C ARG A 189 -16.58 8.77 24.64
N GLU A 190 -16.00 8.26 25.73
CA GLU A 190 -14.62 8.57 26.07
C GLU A 190 -13.70 8.11 24.93
N ILE A 191 -12.82 9.00 24.49
CA ILE A 191 -11.87 8.73 23.42
C ILE A 191 -10.55 8.33 24.06
N ASP A 192 -10.20 7.07 23.86
CA ASP A 192 -8.87 6.58 24.18
C ASP A 192 -7.87 7.15 23.17
N THR A 193 -6.86 7.89 23.65
CA THR A 193 -5.82 8.45 22.79
C THR A 193 -4.69 7.46 22.55
N GLU A 194 -4.54 6.42 23.37
CA GLU A 194 -3.49 5.41 23.21
C GLU A 194 -3.72 4.56 21.95
N ILE A 195 -4.96 4.17 21.67
CA ILE A 195 -5.30 3.44 20.44
C ILE A 195 -4.96 4.23 19.16
N LEU A 196 -5.06 5.56 19.22
CA LEU A 196 -4.63 6.44 18.13
C LEU A 196 -3.11 6.50 18.06
N LYS A 197 -2.41 6.62 19.20
CA LYS A 197 -0.95 6.60 19.23
C LYS A 197 -0.41 5.31 18.61
N ASP A 198 -0.96 4.18 19.00
CA ASP A 198 -0.60 2.86 18.45
C ASP A 198 -0.86 2.80 16.95
N THR A 199 -2.01 3.29 16.49
CA THR A 199 -2.36 3.29 15.06
C THR A 199 -1.44 4.18 14.24
N PHE A 200 -1.16 5.40 14.71
CA PHE A 200 -0.27 6.35 14.02
C PHE A 200 1.21 5.98 14.13
N SER A 201 1.59 5.09 15.07
CA SER A 201 2.96 4.58 15.19
C SER A 201 3.45 3.85 13.93
N TYR A 202 2.52 3.31 13.12
CA TYR A 202 2.81 2.76 11.78
C TYR A 202 3.66 3.72 10.94
N PHE A 203 3.35 5.01 11.00
CA PHE A 203 4.03 6.05 10.23
C PHE A 203 5.17 6.74 10.99
N SER A 204 5.49 6.33 12.21
CA SER A 204 6.45 7.04 13.04
C SER A 204 7.66 6.18 13.38
N VAL A 205 8.81 6.82 13.54
CA VAL A 205 10.02 6.21 14.11
C VAL A 205 9.93 6.18 15.65
N GLU A 206 9.19 7.12 16.24
CA GLU A 206 9.03 7.30 17.69
C GLU A 206 7.53 7.35 18.05
N GLN A 207 7.16 7.22 19.33
CA GLN A 207 5.74 7.27 19.67
C GLN A 207 5.13 8.64 19.27
N PRO A 208 4.01 8.65 18.51
CA PRO A 208 3.38 9.90 18.10
C PRO A 208 2.76 10.61 19.31
N ASN A 209 2.71 11.94 19.25
CA ASN A 209 1.99 12.74 20.24
C ASN A 209 0.55 12.94 19.78
N VAL A 210 -0.40 12.54 20.61
CA VAL A 210 -1.84 12.71 20.37
C VAL A 210 -2.42 13.45 21.55
N THR A 211 -2.94 14.65 21.30
CA THR A 211 -3.61 15.47 22.30
C THR A 211 -5.09 15.59 21.97
N LEU A 212 -5.91 15.68 23.02
CA LEU A 212 -7.35 15.83 22.92
C LEU A 212 -7.77 17.08 23.65
N ARG A 213 -8.60 17.89 22.99
CA ARG A 213 -9.21 19.09 23.56
C ARG A 213 -10.72 19.06 23.35
N THR A 214 -11.49 19.10 24.42
CA THR A 214 -12.94 19.24 24.33
C THR A 214 -13.29 20.63 23.77
N THR A 215 -13.97 20.67 22.63
CA THR A 215 -14.43 21.92 22.00
C THR A 215 -15.89 22.22 22.29
N SER A 216 -16.70 21.19 22.52
CA SER A 216 -18.09 21.30 22.98
C SER A 216 -18.53 20.00 23.66
N PRO A 217 -19.69 19.94 24.33
CA PRO A 217 -20.18 18.71 24.96
C PRO A 217 -20.33 17.50 24.03
N ARG A 218 -20.39 17.72 22.70
CA ARG A 218 -20.54 16.67 21.68
C ARG A 218 -19.36 16.58 20.72
N ASN A 219 -18.34 17.42 20.86
CA ASN A 219 -17.21 17.44 19.94
C ASN A 219 -15.89 17.59 20.68
N VAL A 220 -14.88 16.89 20.17
CA VAL A 220 -13.49 17.05 20.58
C VAL A 220 -12.65 17.40 19.36
N GLU A 221 -11.57 18.10 19.62
CA GLU A 221 -10.47 18.30 18.70
C GLU A 221 -9.34 17.34 19.09
N ILE A 222 -8.83 16.63 18.10
CA ILE A 222 -7.73 15.68 18.23
C ILE A 222 -6.58 16.21 17.37
N GLN A 223 -5.47 16.51 18.02
CA GLN A 223 -4.26 16.91 17.33
C GLN A 223 -3.26 15.75 17.38
N VAL A 224 -2.75 15.38 16.21
CA VAL A 224 -1.72 14.35 16.04
C VAL A 224 -0.46 15.02 15.53
N ASN A 225 0.66 14.82 16.22
CA ASN A 225 1.98 15.29 15.82
C ASN A 225 2.96 14.11 15.78
N ILE A 226 3.66 13.99 14.65
CA ILE A 226 4.68 12.98 14.40
C ILE A 226 5.96 13.69 13.92
N PRO A 227 6.94 13.93 14.80
CA PRO A 227 8.16 14.65 14.43
C PRO A 227 9.05 13.90 13.43
N LYS A 228 9.09 12.56 13.51
CA LYS A 228 9.89 11.68 12.64
C LYS A 228 8.98 10.74 11.85
N PHE A 229 8.33 11.31 10.85
CA PHE A 229 7.37 10.66 9.98
C PHE A 229 8.04 9.87 8.85
N LYS A 230 7.70 8.59 8.71
CA LYS A 230 8.12 7.68 7.66
C LYS A 230 7.40 8.00 6.35
N THR A 231 7.77 9.09 5.69
CA THR A 231 7.09 9.58 4.47
C THR A 231 6.97 8.54 3.36
N LYS A 232 7.96 7.65 3.20
CA LYS A 232 7.96 6.57 2.21
C LYS A 232 6.84 5.53 2.43
N TYR A 233 6.28 5.40 3.65
CA TYR A 233 5.17 4.48 3.94
C TYR A 233 3.85 4.92 3.29
N LEU A 234 3.78 6.16 2.82
CA LEU A 234 2.63 6.67 2.07
C LEU A 234 2.60 6.22 0.61
N ILE A 235 3.76 5.84 0.05
CA ILE A 235 3.90 5.45 -1.36
C ILE A 235 2.90 4.33 -1.73
N PRO A 236 2.84 3.18 -1.02
CA PRO A 236 1.89 2.13 -1.36
C PRO A 236 0.42 2.46 -1.03
N LEU A 237 0.14 3.50 -0.26
CA LEU A 237 -1.23 3.86 0.16
C LEU A 237 -1.88 4.90 -0.75
N LEU A 238 -1.10 5.79 -1.39
CA LEU A 238 -1.62 6.97 -2.09
C LEU A 238 -1.53 6.92 -3.63
N TRP A 239 -0.66 6.09 -4.21
CA TRP A 239 -0.45 5.89 -5.68
C TRP A 239 -0.61 7.12 -6.57
N GLY A 240 0.39 7.99 -6.58
CA GLY A 240 0.33 9.21 -7.39
C GLY A 240 -0.54 10.32 -6.80
N ASN A 241 -1.35 10.05 -5.77
CA ASN A 241 -1.99 11.09 -4.94
C ASN A 241 -1.03 11.69 -3.90
N ILE A 242 0.27 11.40 -3.99
CA ILE A 242 1.33 12.02 -3.20
C ILE A 242 2.20 12.89 -4.09
N LEU A 243 2.45 14.13 -3.65
CA LEU A 243 3.44 14.99 -4.29
C LEU A 243 4.83 14.43 -4.02
N ALA A 244 5.68 14.30 -5.05
CA ALA A 244 7.03 13.78 -4.87
C ALA A 244 7.87 14.60 -3.87
N SER A 245 7.59 15.91 -3.74
CA SER A 245 8.21 16.81 -2.75
C SER A 245 7.93 16.42 -1.29
N ASN A 246 6.90 15.61 -1.05
CA ASN A 246 6.50 15.16 0.27
C ASN A 246 7.22 13.88 0.69
N ILE A 247 8.05 13.30 -0.19
CA ILE A 247 8.80 12.08 0.06
C ILE A 247 10.22 12.47 0.43
N VAL A 248 10.61 12.18 1.67
CA VAL A 248 11.98 12.37 2.14
C VAL A 248 12.79 11.13 1.76
N CYS A 249 13.83 11.36 0.97
CA CYS A 249 14.92 10.44 0.72
C CYS A 249 16.03 10.74 1.74
#